data_AF-A0A5D0UPH2-F1
#
_entry.id   AF-A0A5D0UPH2-F1
#
_cell.length_a   1.000
_cell.length_b   1.000
_cell.length_c   1.000
_cell.angle_alpha   90.00
_cell.angle_beta   90.00
_cell.angle_gamma   90.00
#
_symmetry.space_group_name_H-M   'P 1'
#
loop_
_entity.id
_entity.type
_entity.pdbx_description
1 polymer ?
#
loop_
_entity_poly.entity_id
_entity_poly.type
_entity_poly.pdbx_seq_one_letter_code
_entity_poly.pdbx_strand_id
1 'polypeptide(L)'
;MSLLPEFLATRANLRRRVRGSEWQSPLPPTVSRNAGVTPTKAAARKIRGTSPRPRPSTEVALSLDQRRLLPARRIATLTAPVVTAALAAAAVLAITSTGADEPDGPPSGAATGGVIAATEIQSVAYQTAVAEAKTKKPKVTVIGTGGTIAGVATSRSSFTNYRAGQIPIDRMVAQLQPEIGEVADVSTVQFGNKGSGGYTIAELHALTLAVEQALQTSDAVVVTSGTDTMEEFAYWLDLTVQSRKPVVATGAMRPWAAGTVDGPQVIGADGPANLYNSIVLAASQSTYCYGTVLMLNDEFHTARDVTKSNTTRMDTFQTRELGVLGWIDGSEIKVGRAPSRVADCDQKNRWLTPFKLSDVKVESLPRVEVVYNYQQAGGEAITAFADAGVKGIVTAGTGAGGISSAQSAARSAAIAKGVFFVSTSRVGSGSISGGSSTAPIFDGDDLLPQKARLLLLLSLATAPGDTAKVRQLVESLGNPEWNTAPPGNPQN
;
A
#
# COMPACT_ATOMS: atom_id res chain seq x y z
N MET A 1 -20.86 51.51 0.33
CA MET A 1 -19.94 51.80 1.44
C MET A 1 -19.11 50.54 1.62
N SER A 2 -17.90 50.40 1.07
CA SER A 2 -16.64 51.12 1.41
C SER A 2 -16.16 50.69 2.82
N LEU A 3 -14.98 50.10 3.06
CA LEU A 3 -13.73 49.98 2.27
C LEU A 3 -12.95 48.68 2.62
N LEU A 4 -12.22 48.18 1.63
CA LEU A 4 -10.89 47.56 1.78
C LEU A 4 -9.85 48.64 1.43
N PRO A 5 -8.58 48.57 1.90
CA PRO A 5 -7.57 48.05 0.97
C PRO A 5 -6.34 47.33 1.57
N GLU A 6 -5.74 46.56 0.65
CA GLU A 6 -4.37 46.03 0.49
C GLU A 6 -3.19 46.59 1.32
N PHE A 7 -2.15 45.75 1.44
CA PHE A 7 -0.76 46.22 1.28
C PHE A 7 0.10 45.21 0.50
N LEU A 8 0.76 45.69 -0.55
CA LEU A 8 1.67 44.94 -1.41
C LEU A 8 3.15 45.23 -1.08
N ALA A 9 3.98 44.20 -1.24
CA ALA A 9 5.42 44.17 -1.53
C ALA A 9 6.31 45.41 -1.26
N THR A 10 7.45 45.17 -0.59
CA THR A 10 8.71 45.88 -0.94
C THR A 10 9.92 44.97 -0.79
N ARG A 11 10.81 44.97 -1.79
CA ARG A 11 12.09 44.24 -1.82
C ARG A 11 13.26 45.24 -1.74
N ALA A 12 14.36 44.78 -1.15
CA ALA A 12 15.73 45.29 -1.28
C ALA A 12 16.08 46.68 -0.68
N ASN A 13 16.95 46.69 0.33
CA ASN A 13 18.36 47.10 0.15
C ASN A 13 19.23 46.88 1.40
N LEU A 14 20.25 46.03 1.31
CA LEU A 14 21.47 46.13 2.12
C LEU A 14 22.61 45.36 1.42
N ARG A 15 23.73 46.04 1.16
CA ARG A 15 24.91 45.47 0.46
C ARG A 15 26.21 45.98 1.09
N ARG A 16 27.19 45.07 1.19
CA ARG A 16 28.60 45.28 1.62
C ARG A 16 28.79 45.45 3.14
N ARG A 17 29.84 44.92 3.79
CA ARG A 17 31.15 44.41 3.32
C ARG A 17 31.51 43.03 3.94
N VAL A 18 32.06 42.08 3.16
CA VAL A 18 33.46 41.51 3.23
C VAL A 18 33.73 40.66 4.50
N ARG A 19 34.20 39.39 4.51
CA ARG A 19 34.99 38.46 3.63
C ARG A 19 34.55 37.00 3.97
N GLY A 20 34.83 35.92 3.22
CA GLY A 20 35.42 35.74 1.90
C GLY A 20 36.43 34.57 1.83
N SER A 21 36.01 33.36 1.43
CA SER A 21 36.85 32.15 1.19
C SER A 21 36.24 31.23 0.12
N GLU A 22 36.92 31.03 -1.01
CA GLU A 22 36.50 30.15 -2.11
C GLU A 22 37.15 28.76 -2.00
N TRP A 23 36.41 27.71 -2.36
CA TRP A 23 36.97 26.44 -2.83
C TRP A 23 36.09 25.92 -3.98
N GLN A 24 36.72 25.63 -5.12
CA GLN A 24 36.07 25.24 -6.37
C GLN A 24 36.11 23.72 -6.56
N SER A 25 35.03 23.14 -7.11
CA SER A 25 34.97 21.74 -7.54
C SER A 25 35.19 21.63 -9.06
N PRO A 26 36.07 20.74 -9.56
CA PRO A 26 36.28 20.57 -10.99
C PRO A 26 35.36 19.51 -11.62
N LEU A 27 34.81 19.84 -12.79
CA LEU A 27 34.25 18.88 -13.75
C LEU A 27 35.27 18.65 -14.89
N PRO A 28 35.45 17.42 -15.41
CA PRO A 28 36.30 17.16 -16.57
C PRO A 28 35.56 17.43 -17.91
N PRO A 29 36.28 17.77 -18.99
CA PRO A 29 35.68 18.25 -20.24
C PRO A 29 35.36 17.16 -21.26
N THR A 30 34.37 17.43 -22.11
CA THR A 30 34.11 16.72 -23.38
C THR A 30 35.06 17.17 -24.49
N VAL A 31 35.54 16.23 -25.32
CA VAL A 31 36.24 16.50 -26.58
C VAL A 31 35.60 15.70 -27.72
N SER A 32 35.50 16.32 -28.90
CA SER A 32 34.95 15.74 -30.12
C SER A 32 35.96 15.86 -31.26
N ARG A 33 36.16 14.79 -32.04
CA ARG A 33 36.19 14.81 -33.52
C ARG A 33 36.35 13.42 -34.16
N ASN A 34 36.11 13.37 -35.48
CA ASN A 34 35.76 12.19 -36.28
C ASN A 34 36.92 11.44 -36.96
N ALA A 35 36.63 10.16 -37.28
CA ALA A 35 36.93 9.40 -38.52
C ALA A 35 38.38 8.97 -38.89
N GLY A 36 38.51 7.74 -39.42
CA GLY A 36 39.56 7.41 -40.40
C GLY A 36 40.16 5.98 -40.44
N VAL A 37 39.45 5.00 -41.00
CA VAL A 37 39.94 3.98 -41.98
C VAL A 37 41.26 3.17 -41.71
N THR A 38 41.11 1.83 -41.57
CA THR A 38 42.12 0.74 -41.73
C THR A 38 42.51 0.50 -43.22
N PRO A 39 43.48 -0.37 -43.64
CA PRO A 39 44.14 -1.52 -42.95
C PRO A 39 45.67 -1.75 -43.24
N THR A 40 46.32 -2.74 -42.61
CA THR A 40 46.84 -3.99 -43.28
C THR A 40 47.95 -4.77 -42.54
N LYS A 41 47.85 -6.10 -42.67
CA LYS A 41 48.90 -7.15 -42.81
C LYS A 41 49.76 -7.62 -41.62
N ALA A 42 50.02 -8.92 -41.67
CA ALA A 42 50.75 -9.74 -40.71
C ALA A 42 52.09 -10.25 -41.29
N ALA A 43 53.00 -10.67 -40.42
CA ALA A 43 53.98 -11.73 -40.71
C ALA A 43 54.50 -12.35 -39.40
N ALA A 44 54.79 -13.65 -39.41
CA ALA A 44 55.27 -14.42 -38.26
C ALA A 44 56.70 -14.94 -38.49
N ARG A 45 57.46 -15.23 -37.43
CA ARG A 45 58.45 -16.33 -37.46
C ARG A 45 58.80 -16.92 -36.08
N LYS A 46 59.03 -18.25 -36.10
CA LYS A 46 59.41 -19.18 -35.01
C LYS A 46 60.94 -19.24 -34.78
N ILE A 47 61.35 -19.75 -33.60
CA ILE A 47 62.26 -20.93 -33.35
C ILE A 47 62.53 -20.96 -31.81
N ARG A 48 62.07 -21.96 -31.01
CA ARG A 48 62.59 -23.34 -30.74
C ARG A 48 64.00 -23.29 -30.08
N GLY A 49 64.35 -23.91 -28.94
CA GLY A 49 63.69 -24.74 -27.92
C GLY A 49 64.72 -25.69 -27.26
N THR A 50 64.47 -26.26 -26.05
CA THR A 50 64.90 -27.63 -25.60
C THR A 50 64.42 -27.97 -24.17
N SER A 51 64.28 -29.26 -23.87
CA SER A 51 63.98 -29.92 -22.57
C SER A 51 64.59 -31.34 -22.62
N PRO A 52 64.89 -32.04 -21.50
CA PRO A 52 63.92 -33.06 -20.99
C PRO A 52 64.00 -33.50 -19.50
N ARG A 53 62.81 -33.67 -18.85
CA ARG A 53 62.30 -34.80 -17.96
C ARG A 53 63.16 -35.38 -16.78
N PRO A 54 62.63 -36.26 -15.86
CA PRO A 54 61.29 -36.92 -15.74
C PRO A 54 60.55 -36.80 -14.35
N ARG A 55 59.47 -37.59 -14.16
CA ARG A 55 58.58 -37.70 -12.96
C ARG A 55 59.01 -38.82 -11.97
N PRO A 56 58.34 -39.03 -10.81
CA PRO A 56 57.04 -39.77 -10.67
C PRO A 56 55.98 -38.94 -9.87
N SER A 57 54.64 -39.03 -9.98
CA SER A 57 53.61 -40.09 -10.12
C SER A 57 53.21 -40.83 -8.83
N THR A 58 51.99 -40.54 -8.33
CA THR A 58 51.20 -41.47 -7.50
C THR A 58 49.71 -41.16 -7.68
N GLU A 59 48.93 -42.15 -8.12
CA GLU A 59 47.46 -42.15 -8.09
C GLU A 59 46.98 -42.88 -6.83
N VAL A 60 45.76 -42.61 -6.37
CA VAL A 60 45.01 -43.53 -5.51
C VAL A 60 43.76 -43.95 -6.28
N ALA A 61 43.67 -45.24 -6.58
CA ALA A 61 42.53 -45.85 -7.27
C ALA A 61 41.46 -46.33 -6.28
N LEU A 62 40.21 -46.32 -6.72
CA LEU A 62 39.11 -47.07 -6.11
C LEU A 62 38.58 -48.05 -7.15
N SER A 63 38.81 -49.35 -6.94
CA SER A 63 38.35 -50.43 -7.83
C SER A 63 37.10 -51.14 -7.28
N LEU A 64 36.25 -51.60 -8.19
CA LEU A 64 35.08 -52.44 -7.93
C LEU A 64 35.49 -53.87 -7.48
N ASP A 65 34.63 -54.58 -6.74
CA ASP A 65 33.74 -55.65 -7.28
C ASP A 65 32.88 -56.29 -6.14
N GLN A 66 31.54 -56.37 -6.26
CA GLN A 66 30.72 -57.57 -6.60
C GLN A 66 30.65 -58.70 -5.52
N ARG A 67 29.50 -59.28 -5.10
CA ARG A 67 28.46 -60.00 -5.88
C ARG A 67 27.17 -60.32 -5.11
N ARG A 68 26.01 -60.21 -5.80
CA ARG A 68 24.81 -61.12 -5.87
C ARG A 68 24.03 -61.42 -4.54
N LEU A 69 22.70 -61.64 -4.51
CA LEU A 69 21.80 -62.37 -5.44
C LEU A 69 20.38 -61.73 -5.57
N LEU A 70 19.69 -62.11 -6.66
CA LEU A 70 18.27 -61.87 -7.03
C LEU A 70 17.38 -63.09 -6.60
N PRO A 71 16.02 -63.13 -6.70
CA PRO A 71 15.10 -62.56 -7.71
C PRO A 71 13.85 -61.84 -7.11
N ALA A 72 12.70 -61.52 -7.76
CA ALA A 72 12.09 -61.98 -9.03
C ALA A 72 11.26 -60.91 -9.81
N ARG A 73 9.96 -61.15 -10.09
CA ARG A 73 9.09 -60.41 -11.04
C ARG A 73 7.58 -60.48 -10.71
N ARG A 74 6.82 -59.45 -11.12
CA ARG A 74 5.53 -59.45 -11.89
C ARG A 74 5.11 -57.97 -12.08
N ILE A 75 5.23 -57.32 -13.25
CA ILE A 75 4.35 -57.31 -14.46
C ILE A 75 2.91 -56.86 -14.19
N ALA A 76 2.54 -55.65 -14.66
CA ALA A 76 1.39 -55.38 -15.56
C ALA A 76 1.32 -53.89 -15.99
N THR A 77 0.89 -53.63 -17.23
CA THR A 77 0.68 -52.30 -17.86
C THR A 77 -0.79 -52.12 -18.26
N LEU A 78 -1.34 -50.90 -18.16
CA LEU A 78 -2.57 -50.40 -18.84
C LEU A 78 -2.45 -48.85 -18.91
N THR A 79 -2.24 -48.21 -20.07
CA THR A 79 -3.23 -47.69 -21.05
C THR A 79 -4.20 -46.62 -20.53
N ALA A 80 -4.12 -45.40 -21.09
CA ALA A 80 -5.15 -44.36 -21.01
C ALA A 80 -6.18 -44.51 -22.15
N PRO A 81 -7.38 -43.90 -22.02
CA PRO A 81 -7.81 -42.99 -23.09
C PRO A 81 -8.51 -41.70 -22.62
N VAL A 82 -8.72 -40.80 -23.58
CA VAL A 82 -9.35 -39.48 -23.51
C VAL A 82 -10.88 -39.56 -23.36
N VAL A 83 -11.50 -38.60 -22.65
CA VAL A 83 -12.93 -38.25 -22.79
C VAL A 83 -13.14 -36.72 -22.80
N THR A 84 -14.09 -36.29 -23.62
CA THR A 84 -14.41 -34.91 -24.03
C THR A 84 -15.42 -34.22 -23.10
N ALA A 85 -15.54 -32.89 -23.20
CA ALA A 85 -16.50 -32.07 -22.46
C ALA A 85 -17.94 -32.09 -23.04
N ALA A 86 -18.95 -31.88 -22.19
CA ALA A 86 -20.30 -31.38 -22.54
C ALA A 86 -21.04 -30.83 -21.29
N LEU A 87 -21.95 -29.87 -21.49
CA LEU A 87 -22.82 -29.27 -20.46
C LEU A 87 -24.05 -30.14 -20.19
N ALA A 88 -24.71 -29.99 -19.02
CA ALA A 88 -26.04 -29.35 -18.92
C ALA A 88 -26.81 -29.57 -17.58
N ALA A 89 -27.53 -28.52 -17.19
CA ALA A 89 -28.86 -28.48 -16.56
C ALA A 89 -29.14 -29.12 -15.17
N ALA A 90 -29.74 -28.27 -14.33
CA ALA A 90 -30.30 -28.53 -13.02
C ALA A 90 -31.51 -29.49 -12.98
N ALA A 91 -31.77 -30.06 -11.80
CA ALA A 91 -33.12 -30.44 -11.35
C ALA A 91 -33.27 -30.26 -9.83
N VAL A 92 -34.44 -29.78 -9.40
CA VAL A 92 -34.80 -29.50 -8.00
C VAL A 92 -35.45 -30.73 -7.37
N LEU A 93 -35.04 -31.10 -6.15
CA LEU A 93 -35.87 -31.84 -5.18
C LEU A 93 -35.89 -31.01 -3.88
N ALA A 94 -37.01 -30.41 -3.49
CA ALA A 94 -38.23 -31.01 -2.94
C ALA A 94 -38.09 -31.39 -1.45
N ILE A 95 -38.79 -30.64 -0.61
CA ILE A 95 -38.81 -30.77 0.86
C ILE A 95 -39.88 -31.80 1.25
N THR A 96 -39.51 -32.80 2.07
CA THR A 96 -40.44 -33.50 2.96
C THR A 96 -39.81 -33.72 4.33
N SER A 97 -40.62 -33.56 5.38
CA SER A 97 -40.23 -33.62 6.80
C SER A 97 -40.23 -35.05 7.36
N THR A 98 -39.40 -35.31 8.39
CA THR A 98 -39.81 -35.58 9.80
C THR A 98 -38.68 -36.22 10.63
N GLY A 99 -38.43 -35.69 11.85
CA GLY A 99 -38.28 -36.51 13.06
C GLY A 99 -36.89 -36.91 13.61
N ALA A 100 -36.52 -36.27 14.74
CA ALA A 100 -35.74 -36.76 15.90
C ALA A 100 -34.21 -36.99 15.82
N ASP A 101 -33.52 -36.44 16.84
CA ASP A 101 -32.20 -36.72 17.48
C ASP A 101 -30.99 -37.07 16.58
N GLU A 102 -29.78 -36.52 16.70
CA GLU A 102 -28.98 -35.78 17.73
C GLU A 102 -27.88 -34.97 16.93
N PRO A 103 -26.76 -34.41 17.47
CA PRO A 103 -26.38 -33.99 18.83
C PRO A 103 -25.88 -32.52 18.88
N ASP A 104 -25.24 -32.13 20.00
CA ASP A 104 -24.46 -30.91 20.27
C ASP A 104 -24.19 -29.97 19.08
N GLY A 105 -24.86 -28.80 19.10
CA GLY A 105 -24.50 -27.68 18.23
C GLY A 105 -23.09 -27.16 18.55
N PRO A 106 -22.34 -26.64 17.55
CA PRO A 106 -21.04 -26.04 17.80
C PRO A 106 -21.17 -24.88 18.80
N PRO A 107 -20.18 -24.65 19.68
CA PRO A 107 -20.28 -23.67 20.75
C PRO A 107 -20.61 -22.28 20.18
N SER A 108 -21.53 -21.58 20.84
CA SER A 108 -21.93 -20.22 20.52
C SER A 108 -20.74 -19.26 20.71
N GLY A 109 -20.00 -19.06 19.64
CA GLY A 109 -18.77 -18.26 19.57
C GLY A 109 -18.45 -17.85 18.14
N ALA A 110 -19.48 -17.63 17.32
CA ALA A 110 -19.31 -16.98 16.03
C ALA A 110 -18.99 -15.50 16.27
N ALA A 111 -17.76 -15.09 15.97
CA ALA A 111 -17.37 -13.67 16.01
C ALA A 111 -18.20 -12.90 14.97
N THR A 112 -19.15 -12.10 15.44
CA THR A 112 -19.99 -11.25 14.60
C THR A 112 -19.35 -9.88 14.42
N GLY A 113 -18.88 -9.56 13.20
CA GLY A 113 -18.78 -8.16 12.78
C GLY A 113 -17.48 -7.64 12.16
N GLY A 114 -16.70 -8.41 11.40
CA GLY A 114 -15.55 -7.89 10.64
C GLY A 114 -15.89 -7.19 9.30
N VAL A 115 -16.99 -7.57 8.66
CA VAL A 115 -17.44 -7.07 7.35
C VAL A 115 -18.97 -7.17 7.29
N ILE A 116 -19.63 -6.19 6.68
CA ILE A 116 -21.10 -6.12 6.56
C ILE A 116 -21.50 -6.23 5.08
N ALA A 117 -22.63 -6.87 4.76
CA ALA A 117 -23.11 -6.91 3.39
C ALA A 117 -23.60 -5.54 2.94
N ALA A 118 -23.33 -5.12 1.70
CA ALA A 118 -23.71 -3.78 1.23
C ALA A 118 -25.23 -3.50 1.28
N THR A 119 -26.05 -4.56 1.20
CA THR A 119 -27.51 -4.52 1.35
C THR A 119 -28.00 -4.25 2.77
N GLU A 120 -27.13 -4.37 3.78
CA GLU A 120 -27.45 -4.17 5.20
C GLU A 120 -27.12 -2.75 5.69
N ILE A 121 -26.64 -1.86 4.80
CA ILE A 121 -26.32 -0.45 5.13
C ILE A 121 -27.62 0.35 5.31
N GLN A 122 -28.07 0.46 6.57
CA GLN A 122 -29.27 1.21 6.96
C GLN A 122 -29.03 2.71 7.21
N SER A 123 -27.81 3.24 7.00
CA SER A 123 -27.49 4.63 7.32
C SER A 123 -28.26 5.65 6.48
N VAL A 124 -28.89 6.61 7.18
CA VAL A 124 -29.62 7.71 6.54
C VAL A 124 -28.67 8.65 5.80
N ALA A 125 -27.47 8.91 6.37
CA ALA A 125 -26.47 9.76 5.73
C ALA A 125 -25.97 9.16 4.40
N TYR A 126 -25.72 7.84 4.38
CA TYR A 126 -25.34 7.11 3.16
C TYR A 126 -26.42 7.20 2.08
N GLN A 127 -27.67 6.84 2.41
CA GLN A 127 -28.78 6.86 1.44
C GLN A 127 -29.04 8.26 0.88
N THR A 128 -28.89 9.31 1.72
CA THR A 128 -29.02 10.72 1.29
C THR A 128 -27.93 11.10 0.29
N ALA A 129 -26.66 10.77 0.56
CA ALA A 129 -25.54 11.10 -0.33
C ALA A 129 -25.67 10.43 -1.71
N VAL A 130 -26.05 9.13 -1.74
CA VAL A 130 -26.28 8.38 -2.97
C VAL A 130 -27.51 8.90 -3.74
N ALA A 131 -28.54 9.39 -3.05
CA ALA A 131 -29.71 10.01 -3.69
C ALA A 131 -29.36 11.38 -4.30
N GLU A 132 -28.62 12.24 -3.60
CA GLU A 132 -28.17 13.54 -4.13
C GLU A 132 -27.29 13.39 -5.37
N ALA A 133 -26.38 12.41 -5.39
CA ALA A 133 -25.49 12.16 -6.54
C ALA A 133 -26.24 11.80 -7.84
N LYS A 134 -27.51 11.37 -7.75
CA LYS A 134 -28.36 11.07 -8.92
C LYS A 134 -29.10 12.29 -9.46
N THR A 135 -29.15 13.42 -8.74
CA THR A 135 -29.96 14.59 -9.10
C THR A 135 -29.16 15.79 -9.59
N LYS A 136 -27.85 15.82 -9.30
CA LYS A 136 -26.90 16.85 -9.73
C LYS A 136 -25.60 16.20 -10.17
N LYS A 137 -24.85 16.85 -11.05
CA LYS A 137 -23.51 16.39 -11.45
C LYS A 137 -22.55 16.49 -10.25
N PRO A 138 -21.94 15.39 -9.77
CA PRO A 138 -21.10 15.42 -8.58
C PRO A 138 -19.80 16.20 -8.79
N LYS A 139 -19.35 16.95 -7.79
CA LYS A 139 -18.07 17.65 -7.81
C LYS A 139 -16.95 16.77 -7.29
N VAL A 140 -15.96 16.48 -8.13
CA VAL A 140 -14.81 15.64 -7.75
C VAL A 140 -13.52 16.44 -7.88
N THR A 141 -12.72 16.51 -6.82
CA THR A 141 -11.34 17.05 -6.92
C THR A 141 -10.34 15.91 -7.05
N VAL A 142 -9.50 15.97 -8.08
CA VAL A 142 -8.41 15.02 -8.30
C VAL A 142 -7.10 15.64 -7.84
N ILE A 143 -6.49 15.07 -6.80
CA ILE A 143 -5.24 15.52 -6.21
C ILE A 143 -4.08 14.69 -6.78
N GLY A 144 -3.16 15.35 -7.49
CA GLY A 144 -1.99 14.74 -8.09
C GLY A 144 -0.80 14.68 -7.13
N THR A 145 -0.27 13.48 -6.84
CA THR A 145 0.99 13.31 -6.10
C THR A 145 2.14 12.74 -6.96
N GLY A 146 1.85 12.32 -8.20
CA GLY A 146 2.82 11.85 -9.17
C GLY A 146 2.76 10.33 -9.37
N GLY A 147 3.82 9.63 -8.98
CA GLY A 147 3.92 8.17 -9.17
C GLY A 147 4.05 7.72 -10.63
N THR A 148 3.86 6.42 -10.84
CA THR A 148 3.94 5.74 -12.14
C THR A 148 2.79 6.14 -13.07
N ILE A 149 1.61 6.44 -12.52
CA ILE A 149 0.48 6.98 -13.29
C ILE A 149 0.81 8.32 -13.94
N ALA A 150 1.62 9.16 -13.31
CA ALA A 150 2.16 10.38 -13.92
C ALA A 150 3.49 10.14 -14.69
N GLY A 151 3.84 8.89 -15.00
CA GLY A 151 5.16 8.51 -15.47
C GLY A 151 5.35 8.58 -16.99
N VAL A 152 6.61 8.84 -17.41
CA VAL A 152 7.04 8.79 -18.82
C VAL A 152 8.11 7.70 -18.99
N ALA A 153 7.81 6.70 -19.82
CA ALA A 153 8.70 5.62 -20.22
C ALA A 153 9.69 6.04 -21.30
N THR A 154 10.79 5.30 -21.45
CA THR A 154 11.75 5.52 -22.56
C THR A 154 11.20 5.12 -23.93
N SER A 155 10.27 4.16 -23.99
CA SER A 155 9.60 3.72 -25.22
C SER A 155 8.21 3.12 -24.90
N ARG A 156 7.36 2.97 -25.92
CA ARG A 156 6.00 2.42 -25.74
C ARG A 156 5.95 0.98 -25.22
N SER A 157 7.04 0.23 -25.36
CA SER A 157 7.18 -1.15 -24.87
C SER A 157 8.01 -1.26 -23.58
N SER A 158 8.44 -0.13 -22.99
CA SER A 158 9.19 -0.13 -21.74
C SER A 158 8.28 0.07 -20.53
N PHE A 159 7.96 -1.02 -19.84
CA PHE A 159 7.10 -0.98 -18.66
C PHE A 159 7.86 -0.65 -17.36
N THR A 160 9.19 -0.85 -17.34
CA THR A 160 10.03 -0.72 -16.14
C THR A 160 11.05 0.42 -16.19
N ASN A 161 11.46 0.89 -17.39
CA ASN A 161 12.43 1.98 -17.52
C ASN A 161 11.69 3.30 -17.82
N TYR A 162 11.29 3.98 -16.76
CA TYR A 162 10.55 5.24 -16.79
C TYR A 162 10.99 6.21 -15.69
N ARG A 163 10.52 7.45 -15.78
CA ARG A 163 10.56 8.41 -14.66
C ARG A 163 9.14 8.60 -14.16
N ALA A 164 8.92 8.38 -12.86
CA ALA A 164 7.68 8.71 -12.19
C ALA A 164 7.49 10.24 -12.08
N GLY A 165 6.26 10.69 -11.88
CA GLY A 165 5.96 12.09 -11.55
C GLY A 165 6.46 13.10 -12.59
N GLN A 166 6.09 12.91 -13.87
CA GLN A 166 6.47 13.79 -14.98
C GLN A 166 5.27 14.55 -15.55
N ILE A 167 4.08 13.93 -15.55
CA ILE A 167 2.86 14.47 -16.17
C ILE A 167 1.97 15.12 -15.08
N PRO A 168 1.65 16.40 -15.18
CA PRO A 168 0.70 17.06 -14.28
C PRO A 168 -0.71 16.45 -14.32
N ILE A 169 -1.45 16.54 -13.20
CA ILE A 169 -2.75 15.88 -13.03
C ILE A 169 -3.86 16.50 -13.90
N ASP A 170 -3.81 17.81 -14.14
CA ASP A 170 -4.70 18.51 -15.07
C ASP A 170 -4.53 17.99 -16.51
N ARG A 171 -3.28 17.72 -16.93
CA ARG A 171 -2.96 17.14 -18.25
C ARG A 171 -3.49 15.71 -18.39
N MET A 172 -3.47 14.91 -17.32
CA MET A 172 -4.05 13.56 -17.33
C MET A 172 -5.58 13.59 -17.36
N VAL A 173 -6.22 14.44 -16.55
CA VAL A 173 -7.69 14.60 -16.54
C VAL A 173 -8.19 15.17 -17.87
N ALA A 174 -7.45 16.08 -18.51
CA ALA A 174 -7.78 16.62 -19.83
C ALA A 174 -7.73 15.57 -20.96
N GLN A 175 -6.98 14.47 -20.79
CA GLN A 175 -6.96 13.35 -21.74
C GLN A 175 -8.15 12.38 -21.57
N LEU A 176 -8.96 12.55 -20.53
CA LEU A 176 -10.20 11.79 -20.29
C LEU A 176 -11.45 12.58 -20.70
N GLN A 177 -11.30 13.68 -21.45
CA GLN A 177 -12.39 14.52 -21.93
C GLN A 177 -12.73 14.17 -23.39
N PRO A 178 -14.02 14.17 -23.78
CA PRO A 178 -15.18 14.70 -23.02
C PRO A 178 -15.78 13.74 -21.99
N GLU A 179 -15.43 12.46 -21.98
CA GLU A 179 -16.15 11.40 -21.27
C GLU A 179 -16.25 11.64 -19.76
N ILE A 180 -15.15 12.05 -19.12
CA ILE A 180 -15.15 12.37 -17.68
C ILE A 180 -15.97 13.63 -17.37
N GLY A 181 -16.17 14.50 -18.36
CA GLY A 181 -17.05 15.66 -18.34
C GLY A 181 -18.54 15.31 -18.41
N GLU A 182 -18.90 14.05 -18.69
CA GLU A 182 -20.27 13.53 -18.55
C GLU A 182 -20.50 12.99 -17.12
N VAL A 183 -19.48 12.38 -16.52
CA VAL A 183 -19.52 11.75 -15.18
C VAL A 183 -19.58 12.78 -14.05
N ALA A 184 -18.65 13.74 -14.02
CA ALA A 184 -18.45 14.62 -12.86
C ALA A 184 -17.97 16.03 -13.24
N ASP A 185 -18.20 16.99 -12.36
CA ASP A 185 -17.58 18.32 -12.43
C ASP A 185 -16.19 18.21 -11.80
N VAL A 186 -15.20 17.87 -12.63
CA VAL A 186 -13.85 17.55 -12.18
C VAL A 186 -12.98 18.80 -12.06
N SER A 187 -12.44 19.01 -10.86
CA SER A 187 -11.38 19.98 -10.57
C SER A 187 -10.08 19.25 -10.24
N THR A 188 -8.94 19.91 -10.37
CA THR A 188 -7.62 19.28 -10.13
C THR A 188 -6.71 20.12 -9.24
N VAL A 189 -5.92 19.45 -8.40
CA VAL A 189 -4.91 20.08 -7.53
C VAL A 189 -3.60 19.31 -7.66
N GLN A 190 -2.51 19.95 -8.11
CA GLN A 190 -1.19 19.33 -8.06
C GLN A 190 -0.59 19.52 -6.66
N PHE A 191 -0.58 18.46 -5.85
CA PHE A 191 0.04 18.47 -4.51
C PHE A 191 1.55 18.24 -4.58
N GLY A 192 1.97 17.26 -5.39
CA GLY A 192 3.38 16.94 -5.61
C GLY A 192 3.55 16.09 -6.86
N ASN A 193 4.79 15.81 -7.27
CA ASN A 193 5.05 15.09 -8.53
C ASN A 193 6.31 14.21 -8.42
N LYS A 194 6.28 13.19 -7.56
CA LYS A 194 7.42 12.28 -7.31
C LYS A 194 6.98 10.82 -7.13
N GLY A 195 7.93 9.90 -7.04
CA GLY A 195 7.64 8.50 -6.66
C GLY A 195 7.12 8.43 -5.22
N SER A 196 6.21 7.51 -4.92
CA SER A 196 5.47 7.46 -3.65
C SER A 196 6.37 7.18 -2.43
N GLY A 197 7.38 6.31 -2.58
CA GLY A 197 8.41 6.09 -1.57
C GLY A 197 9.32 7.31 -1.27
N GLY A 198 9.18 8.41 -2.03
CA GLY A 198 9.89 9.67 -1.76
C GLY A 198 9.14 10.63 -0.83
N TYR A 199 7.92 10.29 -0.37
CA TYR A 199 7.12 11.13 0.51
C TYR A 199 7.42 10.91 2.00
N THR A 200 7.43 12.01 2.74
CA THR A 200 7.64 12.05 4.19
C THR A 200 6.32 12.05 4.96
N ILE A 201 6.35 11.68 6.25
CA ILE A 201 5.19 11.81 7.14
C ILE A 201 4.68 13.26 7.22
N ALA A 202 5.58 14.25 7.13
CA ALA A 202 5.21 15.66 7.09
C ALA A 202 4.40 16.03 5.84
N GLU A 203 4.72 15.43 4.68
CA GLU A 203 3.95 15.62 3.46
C GLU A 203 2.64 14.82 3.48
N LEU A 204 2.58 13.66 4.15
CA LEU A 204 1.30 12.96 4.36
C LEU A 204 0.36 13.77 5.27
N HIS A 205 0.88 14.42 6.32
CA HIS A 205 0.12 15.36 7.15
C HIS A 205 -0.46 16.52 6.32
N ALA A 206 0.37 17.16 5.49
CA ALA A 206 -0.08 18.21 4.57
C ALA A 206 -1.07 17.69 3.50
N LEU A 207 -0.95 16.44 3.06
CA LEU A 207 -1.88 15.82 2.12
C LEU A 207 -3.28 15.63 2.73
N THR A 208 -3.38 15.21 4.00
CA THR A 208 -4.67 15.15 4.71
C THR A 208 -5.35 16.52 4.72
N LEU A 209 -4.61 17.59 5.06
CA LEU A 209 -5.16 18.95 5.07
C LEU A 209 -5.59 19.41 3.67
N ALA A 210 -4.87 19.03 2.62
CA ALA A 210 -5.26 19.31 1.24
C ALA A 210 -6.54 18.55 0.80
N VAL A 211 -6.68 17.28 1.20
CA VAL A 211 -7.89 16.48 0.98
C VAL A 211 -9.08 17.07 1.72
N GLU A 212 -8.93 17.42 3.01
CA GLU A 212 -9.98 18.06 3.81
C GLU A 212 -10.41 19.41 3.23
N GLN A 213 -9.45 20.22 2.77
CA GLN A 213 -9.73 21.51 2.13
C GLN A 213 -10.51 21.35 0.82
N ALA A 214 -10.22 20.32 0.02
CA ALA A 214 -11.01 20.00 -1.18
C ALA A 214 -12.42 19.50 -0.83
N LEU A 215 -12.58 18.68 0.20
CA LEU A 215 -13.87 18.15 0.65
C LEU A 215 -14.82 19.19 1.25
N GLN A 216 -14.36 20.43 1.51
CA GLN A 216 -15.22 21.56 1.87
C GLN A 216 -16.14 21.96 0.69
N THR A 217 -15.67 21.86 -0.55
CA THR A 217 -16.38 22.34 -1.77
C THR A 217 -16.70 21.25 -2.79
N SER A 218 -16.02 20.10 -2.73
CA SER A 218 -16.26 18.92 -3.56
C SER A 218 -17.09 17.85 -2.82
N ASP A 219 -17.85 17.06 -3.57
CA ASP A 219 -18.63 15.93 -3.06
C ASP A 219 -17.74 14.69 -2.82
N ALA A 220 -16.61 14.58 -3.51
CA ALA A 220 -15.59 13.55 -3.28
C ALA A 220 -14.17 14.00 -3.70
N VAL A 221 -13.16 13.24 -3.30
CA VAL A 221 -11.75 13.42 -3.71
C VAL A 221 -11.17 12.12 -4.28
N VAL A 222 -10.40 12.24 -5.36
CA VAL A 222 -9.51 11.18 -5.87
C VAL A 222 -8.07 11.62 -5.62
N VAL A 223 -7.20 10.73 -5.12
CA VAL A 223 -5.78 11.00 -4.90
C VAL A 223 -4.94 10.05 -5.75
N THR A 224 -4.19 10.57 -6.71
CA THR A 224 -3.27 9.74 -7.51
C THR A 224 -1.94 9.56 -6.79
N SER A 225 -1.36 8.36 -6.82
CA SER A 225 -0.06 8.05 -6.20
C SER A 225 0.72 6.97 -6.98
N GLY A 226 1.98 6.76 -6.60
CA GLY A 226 2.79 5.64 -7.06
C GLY A 226 2.46 4.37 -6.27
N THR A 227 2.43 3.21 -6.93
CA THR A 227 1.93 1.97 -6.32
C THR A 227 2.79 1.45 -5.17
N ASP A 228 4.08 1.77 -5.09
CA ASP A 228 5.00 1.19 -4.10
C ASP A 228 4.60 1.43 -2.63
N THR A 229 4.09 2.62 -2.28
CA THR A 229 3.57 2.94 -0.94
C THR A 229 2.12 3.46 -0.97
N MET A 230 1.35 3.14 -2.02
CA MET A 230 -0.04 3.59 -2.13
C MET A 230 -0.94 3.07 -1.00
N GLU A 231 -0.67 1.87 -0.50
CA GLU A 231 -1.37 1.30 0.66
C GLU A 231 -1.11 2.09 1.97
N GLU A 232 0.07 2.73 2.10
CA GLU A 232 0.37 3.62 3.21
C GLU A 232 -0.32 4.98 3.05
N PHE A 233 -0.37 5.52 1.82
CA PHE A 233 -1.15 6.73 1.50
C PHE A 233 -2.63 6.54 1.81
N ALA A 234 -3.22 5.45 1.31
CA ALA A 234 -4.63 5.15 1.50
C ALA A 234 -4.94 4.97 2.98
N TYR A 235 -4.13 4.19 3.72
CA TYR A 235 -4.37 3.97 5.15
C TYR A 235 -4.12 5.21 6.01
N TRP A 236 -3.14 6.06 5.65
CA TRP A 236 -2.96 7.35 6.32
C TRP A 236 -4.19 8.25 6.16
N LEU A 237 -4.73 8.38 4.94
CA LEU A 237 -5.92 9.18 4.69
C LEU A 237 -7.16 8.57 5.37
N ASP A 238 -7.30 7.25 5.34
CA ASP A 238 -8.38 6.52 6.02
C ASP A 238 -8.40 6.77 7.53
N LEU A 239 -7.21 6.87 8.13
CA LEU A 239 -7.04 7.14 9.55
C LEU A 239 -7.17 8.62 9.90
N THR A 240 -7.00 9.58 8.97
CA THR A 240 -6.80 10.99 9.35
C THR A 240 -7.85 11.97 8.80
N VAL A 241 -8.48 11.68 7.65
CA VAL A 241 -9.46 12.58 7.01
C VAL A 241 -10.75 12.66 7.81
N GLN A 242 -11.11 13.85 8.29
CA GLN A 242 -12.28 14.08 9.14
C GLN A 242 -13.60 14.26 8.36
N SER A 243 -13.83 13.43 7.34
CA SER A 243 -14.99 13.53 6.44
C SER A 243 -15.50 12.15 6.00
N ARG A 244 -16.83 11.99 5.96
CA ARG A 244 -17.53 10.78 5.49
C ARG A 244 -17.69 10.70 3.96
N LYS A 245 -17.35 11.78 3.24
CA LYS A 245 -17.39 11.83 1.77
C LYS A 245 -16.35 10.86 1.17
N PRO A 246 -16.58 10.30 -0.03
CA PRO A 246 -15.63 9.39 -0.66
C PRO A 246 -14.23 10.00 -0.85
N VAL A 247 -13.21 9.23 -0.47
CA VAL A 247 -11.81 9.46 -0.81
C VAL A 247 -11.28 8.20 -1.49
N VAL A 248 -10.84 8.34 -2.75
CA VAL A 248 -10.38 7.21 -3.58
C VAL A 248 -8.89 7.39 -3.90
N ALA A 249 -8.02 6.53 -3.38
CA ALA A 249 -6.62 6.45 -3.76
C ALA A 249 -6.47 5.60 -5.03
N THR A 250 -5.67 6.05 -5.99
CA THR A 250 -5.45 5.31 -7.26
C THR A 250 -4.06 5.54 -7.86
N GLY A 251 -3.70 4.78 -8.89
CA GLY A 251 -2.45 4.93 -9.63
C GLY A 251 -2.35 3.95 -10.80
N ALA A 252 -1.14 3.53 -11.13
CA ALA A 252 -0.88 2.66 -12.28
C ALA A 252 0.36 1.80 -12.05
N MET A 253 0.38 0.60 -12.62
CA MET A 253 1.55 -0.27 -12.67
C MET A 253 2.41 -0.03 -13.92
N ARG A 254 1.85 0.55 -14.98
CA ARG A 254 2.56 0.96 -16.20
C ARG A 254 2.57 2.48 -16.35
N PRO A 255 3.64 3.07 -16.92
CA PRO A 255 3.72 4.51 -17.17
C PRO A 255 2.66 4.96 -18.18
N TRP A 256 2.18 6.20 -18.06
CA TRP A 256 1.12 6.73 -18.92
C TRP A 256 1.61 6.99 -20.35
N ALA A 257 2.71 7.74 -20.51
CA ALA A 257 3.25 8.14 -21.81
C ALA A 257 4.65 7.58 -22.07
N ALA A 258 5.11 7.66 -23.32
CA ALA A 258 6.44 7.21 -23.74
C ALA A 258 7.20 8.28 -24.54
N GLY A 259 8.50 8.40 -24.28
CA GLY A 259 9.41 9.34 -24.93
C GLY A 259 9.32 10.76 -24.34
N THR A 260 8.12 11.35 -24.33
CA THR A 260 7.85 12.69 -23.80
C THR A 260 6.54 12.70 -22.98
N VAL A 261 6.28 13.79 -22.26
CA VAL A 261 5.02 13.99 -21.49
C VAL A 261 3.77 14.01 -22.37
N ASP A 262 3.91 14.49 -23.62
CA ASP A 262 2.87 14.51 -24.66
C ASP A 262 3.05 13.36 -25.67
N GLY A 263 3.85 12.36 -25.31
CA GLY A 263 4.15 11.21 -26.17
C GLY A 263 3.01 10.19 -26.23
N PRO A 264 3.06 9.23 -27.16
CA PRO A 264 2.06 8.18 -27.26
C PRO A 264 2.04 7.33 -25.98
N GLN A 265 0.87 6.79 -25.62
CA GLN A 265 0.75 5.92 -24.46
C GLN A 265 1.61 4.66 -24.58
N VAL A 266 2.09 4.19 -23.43
CA VAL A 266 2.69 2.86 -23.26
C VAL A 266 1.66 1.78 -23.64
N ILE A 267 2.12 0.68 -24.23
CA ILE A 267 1.24 -0.41 -24.68
C ILE A 267 0.55 -1.03 -23.46
N GLY A 268 -0.77 -0.88 -23.41
CA GLY A 268 -1.60 -1.34 -22.29
C GLY A 268 -1.30 -0.59 -20.99
N ALA A 269 -1.08 0.72 -21.04
CA ALA A 269 -1.07 1.57 -19.85
C ALA A 269 -2.41 1.48 -19.10
N ASP A 270 -2.36 1.20 -17.80
CA ASP A 270 -3.55 1.04 -16.93
C ASP A 270 -4.02 2.36 -16.29
N GLY A 271 -3.14 3.36 -16.22
CA GLY A 271 -3.42 4.67 -15.62
C GLY A 271 -4.69 5.38 -16.10
N PRO A 272 -4.99 5.46 -17.41
CA PRO A 272 -6.20 6.11 -17.90
C PRO A 272 -7.49 5.46 -17.38
N ALA A 273 -7.57 4.13 -17.42
CA ALA A 273 -8.72 3.38 -16.94
C ALA A 273 -8.87 3.48 -15.41
N ASN A 274 -7.77 3.29 -14.67
CA ASN A 274 -7.76 3.42 -13.21
C ASN A 274 -8.21 4.82 -12.75
N LEU A 275 -7.74 5.88 -13.41
CA LEU A 275 -8.13 7.26 -13.08
C LEU A 275 -9.59 7.54 -13.40
N TYR A 276 -10.06 7.14 -14.58
CA TYR A 276 -11.46 7.28 -14.99
C TYR A 276 -12.39 6.56 -14.00
N ASN A 277 -12.15 5.27 -13.74
CA ASN A 277 -12.96 4.45 -12.85
C ASN A 277 -12.91 4.95 -11.39
N SER A 278 -11.79 5.49 -10.93
CA SER A 278 -11.71 6.13 -9.60
C SER A 278 -12.56 7.39 -9.47
N ILE A 279 -12.66 8.20 -10.53
CA ILE A 279 -13.53 9.37 -10.57
C ILE A 279 -15.01 8.95 -10.65
N VAL A 280 -15.33 7.90 -11.43
CA VAL A 280 -16.67 7.29 -11.49
C VAL A 280 -17.11 6.80 -10.10
N LEU A 281 -16.25 6.05 -9.39
CA LEU A 281 -16.52 5.57 -8.04
C LEU A 281 -16.69 6.72 -7.02
N ALA A 282 -15.83 7.75 -7.11
CA ALA A 282 -15.91 8.92 -6.25
C ALA A 282 -17.22 9.72 -6.49
N ALA A 283 -17.59 9.91 -7.76
CA ALA A 283 -18.80 10.62 -8.17
C ALA A 283 -20.08 9.91 -7.72
N SER A 284 -20.13 8.57 -7.77
CA SER A 284 -21.34 7.80 -7.44
C SER A 284 -21.77 7.86 -5.98
N GLN A 285 -20.88 8.32 -5.08
CA GLN A 285 -21.04 8.27 -3.62
C GLN A 285 -21.27 6.85 -3.05
N SER A 286 -21.07 5.77 -3.83
CA SER A 286 -21.27 4.38 -3.38
C SER A 286 -20.32 3.95 -2.26
N THR A 287 -19.24 4.70 -2.03
CA THR A 287 -18.27 4.51 -0.94
C THR A 287 -18.36 5.61 0.13
N TYR A 288 -19.48 6.35 0.20
CA TYR A 288 -19.75 7.25 1.31
C TYR A 288 -19.71 6.46 2.64
N CYS A 289 -19.09 7.02 3.67
CA CYS A 289 -18.79 6.36 4.94
C CYS A 289 -17.85 5.14 4.91
N TYR A 290 -17.28 4.75 3.77
CA TYR A 290 -16.36 3.60 3.73
C TYR A 290 -14.96 3.93 4.30
N GLY A 291 -14.68 5.21 4.54
CA GLY A 291 -13.34 5.70 4.83
C GLY A 291 -12.62 6.07 3.53
N THR A 292 -11.30 5.89 3.49
CA THR A 292 -10.58 5.91 2.20
C THR A 292 -10.63 4.52 1.57
N VAL A 293 -10.86 4.47 0.27
CA VAL A 293 -10.76 3.24 -0.53
C VAL A 293 -9.58 3.35 -1.51
N LEU A 294 -9.01 2.22 -1.89
CA LEU A 294 -8.02 2.13 -2.98
C LEU A 294 -8.71 1.52 -4.20
N MET A 295 -8.60 2.14 -5.37
CA MET A 295 -9.14 1.61 -6.63
C MET A 295 -8.04 1.46 -7.69
N LEU A 296 -7.91 0.25 -8.23
CA LEU A 296 -6.98 -0.11 -9.31
C LEU A 296 -7.40 -1.44 -9.96
N ASN A 297 -7.20 -1.60 -11.28
CA ASN A 297 -7.55 -2.83 -12.01
C ASN A 297 -9.04 -3.20 -11.82
N ASP A 298 -9.91 -2.20 -11.99
CA ASP A 298 -11.38 -2.26 -11.89
C ASP A 298 -11.96 -2.73 -10.54
N GLU A 299 -11.14 -3.17 -9.60
CA GLU A 299 -11.51 -3.50 -8.21
C GLU A 299 -11.32 -2.29 -7.28
N PHE A 300 -12.15 -2.23 -6.23
CA PHE A 300 -11.96 -1.29 -5.13
C PHE A 300 -11.96 -1.97 -3.75
N HIS A 301 -11.08 -1.46 -2.89
CA HIS A 301 -10.64 -2.11 -1.68
C HIS A 301 -10.66 -1.14 -0.49
N THR A 302 -10.86 -1.69 0.71
CA THR A 302 -10.67 -0.97 1.98
C THR A 302 -9.19 -0.62 2.15
N ALA A 303 -8.90 0.65 2.47
CA ALA A 303 -7.54 1.13 2.67
C ALA A 303 -6.81 0.42 3.83
N ARG A 304 -7.54 -0.15 4.80
CA ARG A 304 -6.96 -0.92 5.92
C ARG A 304 -6.29 -2.21 5.43
N ASP A 305 -6.94 -2.95 4.54
CA ASP A 305 -6.63 -4.37 4.35
C ASP A 305 -5.86 -4.65 3.06
N VAL A 306 -6.04 -3.80 2.05
CA VAL A 306 -5.43 -3.89 0.72
C VAL A 306 -3.91 -3.83 0.77
N THR A 307 -3.21 -4.66 0.00
CA THR A 307 -1.74 -4.57 -0.12
C THR A 307 -1.23 -4.91 -1.51
N LYS A 308 -0.07 -4.34 -1.89
CA LYS A 308 0.63 -4.61 -3.15
C LYS A 308 1.28 -6.00 -3.09
N SER A 309 0.59 -7.01 -3.61
CA SER A 309 1.01 -8.41 -3.62
C SER A 309 2.05 -8.77 -4.70
N ASN A 310 2.18 -7.93 -5.74
CA ASN A 310 3.06 -8.19 -6.89
C ASN A 310 3.87 -6.96 -7.31
N THR A 311 5.13 -7.18 -7.72
CA THR A 311 6.05 -6.11 -8.11
C THR A 311 5.81 -5.56 -9.52
N THR A 312 5.13 -6.28 -10.42
CA THR A 312 5.03 -5.91 -11.85
C THR A 312 3.67 -6.14 -12.52
N ARG A 313 2.81 -7.02 -12.00
CA ARG A 313 1.48 -7.25 -12.57
C ARG A 313 0.48 -6.17 -12.17
N MET A 314 -0.61 -6.03 -12.94
CA MET A 314 -1.61 -4.97 -12.76
C MET A 314 -2.66 -5.34 -11.69
N ASP A 315 -2.98 -6.63 -11.54
CA ASP A 315 -3.80 -7.27 -10.49
C ASP A 315 -3.11 -7.29 -9.10
N THR A 316 -2.26 -6.31 -8.81
CA THR A 316 -1.34 -6.36 -7.66
C THR A 316 -1.99 -6.03 -6.32
N PHE A 317 -2.95 -5.11 -6.27
CA PHE A 317 -3.59 -4.76 -5.01
C PHE A 317 -4.61 -5.82 -4.63
N GLN A 318 -4.41 -6.44 -3.48
CA GLN A 318 -5.18 -7.59 -3.03
C GLN A 318 -5.64 -7.38 -1.59
N THR A 319 -6.92 -7.62 -1.33
CA THR A 319 -7.49 -7.69 0.03
C THR A 319 -7.61 -9.14 0.42
N ARG A 320 -6.66 -9.60 1.26
CA ARG A 320 -6.34 -11.01 1.49
C ARG A 320 -7.51 -11.83 2.06
N GLU A 321 -7.72 -11.79 3.37
CA GLU A 321 -8.74 -12.63 4.03
C GLU A 321 -10.16 -12.08 3.88
N LEU A 322 -10.31 -10.75 3.76
CA LEU A 322 -11.61 -10.06 3.77
C LEU A 322 -12.21 -9.81 2.38
N GLY A 323 -11.46 -10.06 1.30
CA GLY A 323 -11.89 -9.85 -0.09
C GLY A 323 -12.10 -8.39 -0.50
N VAL A 324 -12.36 -8.16 -1.79
CA VAL A 324 -12.64 -6.82 -2.33
C VAL A 324 -13.97 -6.27 -1.81
N LEU A 325 -14.10 -4.94 -1.77
CA LEU A 325 -15.37 -4.29 -1.44
C LEU A 325 -16.34 -4.35 -2.63
N GLY A 326 -15.79 -4.29 -3.85
CA GLY A 326 -16.55 -4.34 -5.08
C GLY A 326 -15.66 -4.10 -6.29
N TRP A 327 -16.29 -3.93 -7.45
CA TRP A 327 -15.62 -3.74 -8.73
C TRP A 327 -16.50 -2.93 -9.70
N ILE A 328 -15.93 -2.50 -10.83
CA ILE A 328 -16.62 -1.81 -11.92
C ILE A 328 -16.60 -2.68 -13.19
N ASP A 329 -17.75 -3.26 -13.54
CA ASP A 329 -17.93 -4.01 -14.80
C ASP A 329 -18.50 -3.07 -15.88
N GLY A 330 -17.65 -2.51 -16.73
CA GLY A 330 -18.08 -1.59 -17.78
C GLY A 330 -18.64 -0.29 -17.20
N SER A 331 -19.96 -0.13 -17.16
CA SER A 331 -20.66 1.02 -16.55
C SER A 331 -21.28 0.72 -15.18
N GLU A 332 -21.23 -0.53 -14.69
CA GLU A 332 -21.85 -0.93 -13.43
C GLU A 332 -20.86 -0.93 -12.27
N ILE A 333 -21.09 -0.09 -11.25
CA ILE A 333 -20.42 -0.19 -9.95
C ILE A 333 -21.15 -1.25 -9.12
N LYS A 334 -20.47 -2.37 -8.81
CA LYS A 334 -21.00 -3.46 -7.99
C LYS A 334 -20.35 -3.42 -6.62
N VAL A 335 -21.14 -3.11 -5.59
CA VAL A 335 -20.70 -3.11 -4.20
C VAL A 335 -21.12 -4.42 -3.55
N GLY A 336 -20.16 -5.29 -3.24
CA GLY A 336 -20.40 -6.59 -2.61
C GLY A 336 -20.29 -6.57 -1.09
N ARG A 337 -19.39 -5.74 -0.54
CA ARG A 337 -19.06 -5.69 0.89
C ARG A 337 -18.85 -4.25 1.36
N ALA A 338 -19.05 -4.02 2.66
CA ALA A 338 -18.77 -2.76 3.35
C ALA A 338 -17.81 -2.99 4.53
N PRO A 339 -16.83 -2.11 4.78
CA PRO A 339 -16.00 -2.20 5.98
C PRO A 339 -16.83 -1.89 7.24
N SER A 340 -16.56 -2.55 8.37
CA SER A 340 -17.40 -2.44 9.59
C SER A 340 -17.59 -1.01 10.11
N ARG A 341 -16.66 -0.08 9.83
CA ARG A 341 -16.81 1.37 10.11
C ARG A 341 -18.16 1.94 9.61
N VAL A 342 -18.72 1.40 8.54
CA VAL A 342 -19.99 1.86 7.95
C VAL A 342 -21.17 1.71 8.91
N ALA A 343 -21.15 0.76 9.86
CA ALA A 343 -22.18 0.64 10.90
C ALA A 343 -22.34 1.92 11.74
N ASP A 344 -21.24 2.64 11.95
CA ASP A 344 -21.21 3.89 12.71
C ASP A 344 -21.39 5.14 11.85
N CYS A 345 -21.73 5.01 10.55
CA CYS A 345 -21.85 6.13 9.61
C CYS A 345 -22.71 7.29 10.13
N ASP A 346 -23.87 7.01 10.76
CA ASP A 346 -24.73 8.04 11.36
C ASP A 346 -24.22 8.51 12.74
N GLN A 347 -23.45 7.68 13.45
CA GLN A 347 -22.78 7.98 14.73
C GLN A 347 -21.41 8.63 14.50
N LYS A 348 -21.40 9.87 13.98
CA LYS A 348 -20.18 10.60 13.54
C LYS A 348 -18.96 10.49 14.49
N ASN A 349 -19.16 10.54 15.81
CA ASN A 349 -18.08 10.49 16.80
C ASN A 349 -17.46 9.08 17.01
N ARG A 350 -18.10 8.01 16.53
CA ARG A 350 -17.57 6.64 16.46
C ARG A 350 -17.01 6.29 15.07
N TRP A 351 -17.57 6.92 14.04
CA TRP A 351 -17.05 6.81 12.67
C TRP A 351 -15.69 7.50 12.50
N LEU A 352 -15.54 8.69 13.08
CA LEU A 352 -14.29 9.46 13.04
C LEU A 352 -13.24 8.87 13.97
N THR A 353 -12.00 8.83 13.49
CA THR A 353 -10.82 8.63 14.33
C THR A 353 -10.54 9.88 15.17
N PRO A 354 -9.80 9.74 16.29
CA PRO A 354 -9.32 10.90 17.04
C PRO A 354 -8.13 11.61 16.37
N PHE A 355 -7.69 11.19 15.18
CA PHE A 355 -6.46 11.64 14.52
C PHE A 355 -6.66 12.92 13.69
N LYS A 356 -7.23 13.95 14.30
CA LYS A 356 -7.52 15.24 13.67
C LYS A 356 -6.24 16.07 13.48
N LEU A 357 -5.62 15.95 12.30
CA LEU A 357 -4.30 16.53 12.02
C LEU A 357 -4.25 18.06 12.01
N SER A 358 -5.38 18.76 11.89
CA SER A 358 -5.44 20.23 12.10
C SER A 358 -5.02 20.66 13.51
N ASP A 359 -5.12 19.76 14.49
CA ASP A 359 -4.80 20.03 15.90
C ASP A 359 -3.39 19.52 16.28
N VAL A 360 -2.73 18.78 15.38
CA VAL A 360 -1.42 18.15 15.60
C VAL A 360 -0.34 18.88 14.82
N LYS A 361 0.67 19.39 15.52
CA LYS A 361 1.84 20.02 14.87
C LYS A 361 2.72 18.96 14.22
N VAL A 362 3.19 19.22 13.00
CA VAL A 362 4.00 18.25 12.24
C VAL A 362 5.32 17.91 12.95
N GLU A 363 5.90 18.87 13.68
CA GLU A 363 7.13 18.69 14.46
C GLU A 363 6.91 17.84 15.73
N SER A 364 5.66 17.63 16.15
CA SER A 364 5.32 16.78 17.29
C SER A 364 5.07 15.31 16.91
N LEU A 365 5.07 14.99 15.61
CA LEU A 365 4.86 13.62 15.14
C LEU A 365 6.06 12.74 15.52
N PRO A 366 5.85 11.65 16.28
CA PRO A 366 6.93 10.82 16.78
C PRO A 366 7.57 9.98 15.66
N ARG A 367 8.87 9.70 15.80
CA ARG A 367 9.52 8.69 14.95
C ARG A 367 9.09 7.29 15.37
N VAL A 368 8.58 6.55 14.40
CA VAL A 368 8.26 5.12 14.49
C VAL A 368 8.93 4.38 13.33
N GLU A 369 9.60 3.28 13.64
CA GLU A 369 10.38 2.49 12.68
C GLU A 369 9.85 1.05 12.61
N VAL A 370 10.25 0.28 11.58
CA VAL A 370 9.92 -1.14 11.42
C VAL A 370 11.21 -1.96 11.49
N VAL A 371 11.20 -3.06 12.24
CA VAL A 371 12.29 -4.04 12.31
C VAL A 371 11.80 -5.39 11.80
N TYR A 372 12.54 -5.96 10.85
CA TYR A 372 12.23 -7.27 10.26
C TYR A 372 12.86 -8.40 11.08
N ASN A 373 12.09 -9.47 11.34
CA ASN A 373 12.65 -10.71 11.91
C ASN A 373 12.94 -11.74 10.82
N TYR A 374 13.98 -12.54 11.04
CA TYR A 374 14.45 -13.63 10.20
C TYR A 374 15.30 -14.59 11.06
N GLN A 375 15.71 -15.73 10.49
CA GLN A 375 16.59 -16.65 11.22
C GLN A 375 17.88 -15.94 11.63
N GLN A 376 18.23 -16.00 12.91
CA GLN A 376 19.39 -15.30 13.48
C GLN A 376 19.35 -13.75 13.31
N ALA A 377 18.17 -13.13 13.22
CA ALA A 377 18.08 -11.67 13.24
C ALA A 377 18.65 -11.10 14.56
N GLY A 378 19.55 -10.13 14.46
CA GLY A 378 20.19 -9.51 15.61
C GLY A 378 19.36 -8.39 16.25
N GLY A 379 19.78 -7.96 17.44
CA GLY A 379 19.10 -6.91 18.22
C GLY A 379 19.56 -5.48 17.88
N GLU A 380 20.59 -5.33 17.06
CA GLU A 380 21.32 -4.07 16.83
C GLU A 380 20.41 -2.98 16.27
N ALA A 381 19.50 -3.32 15.36
CA ALA A 381 18.54 -2.36 14.79
C ALA A 381 17.59 -1.78 15.86
N ILE A 382 17.08 -2.61 16.78
CA ILE A 382 16.22 -2.17 17.87
C ILE A 382 17.00 -1.25 18.82
N THR A 383 18.22 -1.66 19.20
CA THR A 383 19.11 -0.86 20.06
C THR A 383 19.43 0.49 19.43
N ALA A 384 19.88 0.51 18.16
CA ALA A 384 20.25 1.72 17.44
C ALA A 384 19.07 2.68 17.25
N PHE A 385 17.86 2.17 16.97
CA PHE A 385 16.66 3.01 16.91
C PHE A 385 16.29 3.60 18.29
N ALA A 386 16.36 2.79 19.36
CA ALA A 386 16.11 3.27 20.72
C ALA A 386 17.13 4.34 21.16
N ASP A 387 18.41 4.16 20.82
CA ASP A 387 19.48 5.14 21.07
C ASP A 387 19.32 6.42 20.23
N ALA A 388 18.77 6.30 19.01
CA ALA A 388 18.36 7.43 18.18
C ALA A 388 17.05 8.10 18.62
N GLY A 389 16.45 7.67 19.75
CA GLY A 389 15.31 8.32 20.39
C GLY A 389 13.95 8.10 19.72
N VAL A 390 13.79 7.04 18.92
CA VAL A 390 12.46 6.68 18.37
C VAL A 390 11.47 6.40 19.50
N LYS A 391 10.17 6.63 19.26
CA LYS A 391 9.12 6.41 20.26
C LYS A 391 8.36 5.10 20.04
N GLY A 392 8.36 4.57 18.82
CA GLY A 392 7.74 3.29 18.51
C GLY A 392 8.62 2.42 17.60
N ILE A 393 8.52 1.10 17.75
CA ILE A 393 9.10 0.12 16.83
C ILE A 393 8.05 -0.96 16.54
N VAL A 394 7.74 -1.18 15.27
CA VAL A 394 6.91 -2.29 14.82
C VAL A 394 7.80 -3.47 14.45
N THR A 395 7.54 -4.65 15.00
CA THR A 395 8.28 -5.87 14.63
C THR A 395 7.52 -6.67 13.60
N ALA A 396 8.09 -6.87 12.42
CA ALA A 396 7.61 -7.80 11.41
C ALA A 396 8.12 -9.21 11.74
N GLY A 397 7.42 -9.88 12.65
CA GLY A 397 7.80 -11.18 13.21
C GLY A 397 7.66 -12.34 12.22
N THR A 398 8.18 -13.51 12.62
CA THR A 398 8.04 -14.79 11.91
C THR A 398 6.84 -15.57 12.44
N GLY A 399 6.03 -16.16 11.55
CA GLY A 399 4.84 -16.91 11.97
C GLY A 399 3.84 -16.00 12.69
N ALA A 400 3.35 -16.43 13.85
CA ALA A 400 2.53 -15.61 14.76
C ALA A 400 3.38 -14.57 15.53
N GLY A 401 4.06 -13.66 14.81
CA GLY A 401 4.71 -12.49 15.40
C GLY A 401 6.02 -12.74 16.16
N GLY A 402 6.57 -13.95 16.10
CA GLY A 402 7.79 -14.32 16.83
C GLY A 402 9.03 -13.52 16.39
N ILE A 403 9.87 -13.15 17.36
CA ILE A 403 11.17 -12.48 17.15
C ILE A 403 12.31 -13.31 17.74
N SER A 404 13.55 -13.08 17.30
CA SER A 404 14.72 -13.80 17.83
C SER A 404 14.95 -13.52 19.32
N SER A 405 15.77 -14.34 19.99
CA SER A 405 16.19 -14.08 21.38
C SER A 405 16.99 -12.78 21.51
N ALA A 406 17.83 -12.45 20.52
CA ALA A 406 18.58 -11.18 20.46
C ALA A 406 17.65 -9.97 20.30
N GLN A 407 16.66 -10.06 19.40
CA GLN A 407 15.64 -9.02 19.25
C GLN A 407 14.75 -8.90 20.50
N SER A 408 14.45 -10.02 21.17
CA SER A 408 13.70 -10.02 22.43
C SER A 408 14.45 -9.28 23.54
N ALA A 409 15.75 -9.55 23.70
CA ALA A 409 16.60 -8.87 24.68
C ALA A 409 16.71 -7.36 24.37
N ALA A 410 16.94 -6.99 23.10
CA ALA A 410 17.00 -5.59 22.68
C ALA A 410 15.65 -4.87 22.84
N ARG A 411 14.51 -5.55 22.58
CA ARG A 411 13.15 -5.02 22.82
C ARG A 411 12.96 -4.70 24.30
N SER A 412 13.29 -5.62 25.21
CA SER A 412 13.20 -5.37 26.66
C SER A 412 14.06 -4.19 27.11
N ALA A 413 15.29 -4.05 26.58
CA ALA A 413 16.16 -2.91 26.86
C ALA A 413 15.64 -1.58 26.28
N ALA A 414 14.99 -1.61 25.11
CA ALA A 414 14.36 -0.44 24.49
C ALA A 414 13.08 0.00 25.23
N ILE A 415 12.28 -0.95 25.74
CA ILE A 415 11.11 -0.67 26.59
C ILE A 415 11.54 0.10 27.86
N ALA A 416 12.67 -0.27 28.48
CA ALA A 416 13.24 0.46 29.61
C ALA A 416 13.69 1.90 29.27
N LYS A 417 13.83 2.24 27.98
CA LYS A 417 14.08 3.61 27.46
C LYS A 417 12.79 4.33 27.04
N GLY A 418 11.62 3.75 27.28
CA GLY A 418 10.31 4.32 26.91
C GLY A 418 9.91 4.12 25.45
N VAL A 419 10.45 3.10 24.76
CA VAL A 419 10.04 2.75 23.40
C VAL A 419 8.83 1.81 23.42
N PHE A 420 7.81 2.16 22.65
CA PHE A 420 6.60 1.36 22.46
C PHE A 420 6.77 0.34 21.32
N PHE A 421 6.07 -0.79 21.39
CA PHE A 421 6.14 -1.83 20.37
C PHE A 421 4.76 -2.25 19.88
N VAL A 422 4.65 -2.55 18.58
CA VAL A 422 3.52 -3.30 18.01
C VAL A 422 4.06 -4.57 17.38
N SER A 423 3.47 -5.72 17.73
CA SER A 423 3.84 -7.01 17.18
C SER A 423 2.98 -7.30 15.94
N THR A 424 3.63 -7.48 14.78
CA THR A 424 2.98 -7.82 13.50
C THR A 424 3.69 -9.03 12.88
N SER A 425 3.18 -9.54 11.75
CA SER A 425 3.85 -10.61 11.01
C SER A 425 4.39 -10.16 9.66
N ARG A 426 5.55 -10.72 9.29
CA ARG A 426 6.08 -10.70 7.92
C ARG A 426 5.40 -11.73 7.00
N VAL A 427 4.58 -12.64 7.56
CA VAL A 427 3.85 -13.67 6.79
C VAL A 427 2.90 -13.03 5.79
N GLY A 428 2.35 -11.86 6.14
CA GLY A 428 1.43 -11.14 5.28
C GLY A 428 0.00 -11.65 5.33
N SER A 429 -0.37 -12.54 6.24
CA SER A 429 -1.76 -12.86 6.58
C SER A 429 -1.87 -13.47 7.98
N GLY A 430 -3.11 -13.59 8.48
CA GLY A 430 -3.43 -14.04 9.84
C GLY A 430 -3.22 -12.97 10.92
N SER A 431 -3.91 -13.15 12.04
CA SER A 431 -3.90 -12.22 13.18
C SER A 431 -2.77 -12.51 14.17
N ILE A 432 -2.16 -11.45 14.69
CA ILE A 432 -1.29 -11.48 15.87
C ILE A 432 -2.08 -11.14 17.13
N SER A 433 -2.11 -12.09 18.05
CA SER A 433 -2.60 -11.92 19.42
C SER A 433 -1.59 -12.46 20.42
N GLY A 434 -1.61 -11.93 21.65
CA GLY A 434 -0.69 -12.33 22.72
C GLY A 434 0.28 -11.22 23.15
N GLY A 435 -0.08 -9.96 22.93
CA GLY A 435 0.60 -8.79 23.43
C GLY A 435 0.69 -8.80 24.96
N SER A 436 1.60 -7.99 25.51
CA SER A 436 1.75 -7.91 26.96
C SER A 436 0.72 -6.94 27.51
N SER A 437 -0.16 -7.38 28.41
CA SER A 437 -1.10 -6.49 29.11
C SER A 437 -0.41 -5.46 30.01
N THR A 438 0.83 -5.72 30.44
CA THR A 438 1.58 -4.90 31.41
C THR A 438 2.76 -4.13 30.80
N ALA A 439 3.40 -4.63 29.74
CA ALA A 439 4.45 -3.92 29.00
C ALA A 439 3.87 -3.17 27.80
N PRO A 440 4.53 -2.11 27.28
CA PRO A 440 4.10 -1.38 26.08
C PRO A 440 4.39 -2.16 24.79
N ILE A 441 3.83 -3.38 24.70
CA ILE A 441 3.83 -4.27 23.55
C ILE A 441 2.36 -4.51 23.21
N PHE A 442 1.92 -3.92 22.10
CA PHE A 442 0.55 -4.00 21.60
C PHE A 442 0.44 -5.07 20.51
N ASP A 443 -0.75 -5.62 20.36
CA ASP A 443 -1.06 -6.51 19.24
C ASP A 443 -1.37 -5.68 17.98
N GLY A 444 -0.77 -6.08 16.86
CA GLY A 444 -1.02 -5.49 15.55
C GLY A 444 -2.12 -6.19 14.75
N ASP A 445 -2.74 -7.23 15.32
CA ASP A 445 -3.74 -8.06 14.66
C ASP A 445 -3.25 -8.54 13.27
N ASP A 446 -4.04 -8.38 12.20
CA ASP A 446 -3.68 -8.71 10.81
C ASP A 446 -3.02 -7.53 10.05
N LEU A 447 -2.77 -6.38 10.71
CA LEU A 447 -2.13 -5.24 10.06
C LEU A 447 -0.70 -5.59 9.61
N LEU A 448 -0.41 -5.17 8.38
CA LEU A 448 0.95 -5.24 7.86
C LEU A 448 1.88 -4.25 8.60
N PRO A 449 3.19 -4.56 8.73
CA PRO A 449 4.12 -3.77 9.53
C PRO A 449 4.13 -2.27 9.19
N GLN A 450 4.06 -1.93 7.90
CA GLN A 450 4.01 -0.56 7.40
C GLN A 450 2.72 0.19 7.80
N LYS A 451 1.58 -0.51 7.92
CA LYS A 451 0.31 0.09 8.35
C LYS A 451 0.25 0.24 9.87
N ALA A 452 0.63 -0.80 10.60
CA ALA A 452 0.78 -0.74 12.06
C ALA A 452 1.74 0.38 12.50
N ARG A 453 2.78 0.68 11.70
CA ARG A 453 3.69 1.81 11.92
C ARG A 453 2.97 3.16 11.88
N LEU A 454 2.10 3.39 10.90
CA LEU A 454 1.33 4.64 10.78
C LEU A 454 0.31 4.77 11.94
N LEU A 455 -0.39 3.69 12.28
CA LEU A 455 -1.33 3.67 13.39
C LEU A 455 -0.64 3.94 14.74
N LEU A 456 0.52 3.31 14.99
CA LEU A 456 1.31 3.56 16.21
C LEU A 456 1.81 5.02 16.26
N LEU A 457 2.26 5.58 15.13
CA LEU A 457 2.71 6.96 15.04
C LEU A 457 1.59 7.94 15.40
N LEU A 458 0.41 7.78 14.81
CA LEU A 458 -0.76 8.61 15.08
C LEU A 458 -1.27 8.44 16.52
N SER A 459 -1.26 7.21 17.05
CA SER A 459 -1.65 6.91 18.43
C SER A 459 -0.72 7.57 19.44
N LEU A 460 0.60 7.48 19.23
CA LEU A 460 1.62 8.13 20.08
C LEU A 460 1.58 9.66 19.99
N ALA A 461 1.25 10.23 18.83
CA ALA A 461 1.06 11.67 18.67
C ALA A 461 -0.19 12.18 19.43
N THR A 462 -1.23 11.36 19.49
CA THR A 462 -2.54 11.71 20.08
C THR A 462 -2.57 11.48 21.59
N ALA A 463 -1.86 10.47 22.09
CA ALA A 463 -1.83 10.08 23.49
C ALA A 463 -0.39 9.98 24.04
N PRO A 464 0.39 11.08 24.01
CA PRO A 464 1.80 11.05 24.38
C PRO A 464 1.99 10.69 25.86
N GLY A 465 2.62 9.53 26.11
CA GLY A 465 2.91 9.02 27.46
C GLY A 465 1.78 8.21 28.10
N ASP A 466 0.59 8.12 27.49
CA ASP A 466 -0.51 7.30 27.99
C ASP A 466 -0.52 5.92 27.31
N THR A 467 0.21 4.98 27.91
CA THR A 467 0.31 3.60 27.42
C THR A 467 -1.04 2.90 27.28
N ALA A 468 -2.00 3.19 28.16
CA ALA A 468 -3.31 2.55 28.12
C ALA A 468 -4.15 3.10 26.95
N LYS A 469 -4.10 4.41 26.71
CA LYS A 469 -4.78 5.02 25.58
C LYS A 469 -4.13 4.68 24.24
N VAL A 470 -2.80 4.67 24.15
CA VAL A 470 -2.09 4.23 22.92
C VAL A 470 -2.44 2.78 22.60
N ARG A 471 -2.47 1.89 23.60
CA ARG A 471 -2.97 0.51 23.44
C ARG A 471 -4.37 0.49 22.85
N GLN A 472 -5.32 1.17 23.51
CA GLN A 472 -6.72 1.20 23.08
C GLN A 472 -6.81 1.63 21.61
N LEU A 473 -6.09 2.69 21.20
CA LEU A 473 -6.14 3.21 19.83
C LEU A 473 -5.58 2.23 18.80
N VAL A 474 -4.45 1.57 19.11
CA VAL A 474 -3.86 0.54 18.24
C VAL A 474 -4.79 -0.68 18.13
N GLU A 475 -5.25 -1.23 19.25
CA GLU A 475 -6.00 -2.50 19.27
C GLU A 475 -7.47 -2.35 18.83
N SER A 476 -8.05 -1.14 18.82
CA SER A 476 -9.42 -0.88 18.30
C SER A 476 -9.47 -0.43 16.85
N LEU A 477 -8.68 0.59 16.47
CA LEU A 477 -8.66 1.12 15.09
C LEU A 477 -7.83 0.23 14.15
N GLY A 478 -6.95 -0.57 14.74
CA GLY A 478 -6.15 -1.58 14.07
C GLY A 478 -6.77 -2.96 14.06
N ASN A 479 -8.05 -3.12 14.42
CA ASN A 479 -8.85 -4.34 14.28
C ASN A 479 -9.84 -4.18 13.11
N PRO A 480 -10.14 -5.21 12.30
CA PRO A 480 -11.03 -5.09 11.13
C PRO A 480 -12.50 -4.80 11.48
N GLU A 481 -12.95 -5.18 12.68
CA GLU A 481 -14.32 -4.98 13.18
C GLU A 481 -14.63 -3.51 13.53
N TRP A 482 -13.65 -2.61 13.52
CA TRP A 482 -13.81 -1.19 13.87
C TRP A 482 -14.42 -0.95 15.26
N ASN A 483 -14.00 -1.72 16.27
CA ASN A 483 -14.60 -1.66 17.60
C ASN A 483 -14.14 -0.42 18.40
N THR A 484 -14.69 0.75 18.08
CA THR A 484 -14.41 2.03 18.76
C THR A 484 -15.16 2.21 20.09
N ALA A 485 -15.95 1.23 20.51
CA ALA A 485 -16.69 1.30 21.77
C ALA A 485 -15.73 1.28 22.99
N PRO A 486 -16.04 1.98 24.09
CA PRO A 486 -15.26 1.86 25.32
C PRO A 486 -15.31 0.41 25.86
N PRO A 487 -14.17 -0.14 26.36
CA PRO A 487 -14.18 -1.42 27.06
C PRO A 487 -15.12 -1.35 28.27
N GLY A 488 -16.15 -2.19 28.30
CA GLY A 488 -17.12 -2.23 29.40
C GLY A 488 -18.60 -2.32 29.02
N ASN A 489 -18.97 -2.30 27.73
CA ASN A 489 -20.34 -2.63 27.31
C ASN A 489 -20.45 -4.13 26.98
N PRO A 490 -21.14 -4.99 27.77
CA PRO A 490 -21.11 -6.44 27.61
C PRO A 490 -22.02 -7.00 26.48
N GLN A 491 -22.26 -6.21 25.42
CA GLN A 491 -23.18 -6.55 24.32
C GLN A 491 -22.57 -6.35 22.93
N ASN A 492 -21.31 -6.79 22.76
CA ASN A 492 -20.79 -7.33 21.50
C ASN A 492 -20.31 -8.75 21.81
#